data_AF-A0A1C0A841-F1
#
_entry.id   AF-A0A1C0A841-F1
#
_cell.length_a   1.000
_cell.length_b   1.000
_cell.length_c   1.000
_cell.angle_alpha   90.00
_cell.angle_beta   90.00
_cell.angle_gamma   90.00
#
_symmetry.space_group_name_H-M   'P 1'
#
loop_
_entity.id
_entity.type
_entity.pdbx_description
1 polymer ?
#
loop_
_entity_poly.entity_id
_entity_poly.type
_entity_poly.pdbx_seq_one_letter_code
_entity_poly.pdbx_strand_id
1 'polypeptide(L)' 'MTVGQDLHKALNGLETARVTLEGFAQDTQDKIAQDMYNKHAQQVANVVNELRNRVNYVESQEPQFKTGQNEQNPQQ' A
#
# COMPACT_ATOMS: atom_id res chain seq x y z
N MET A 1 -14.09 5.90 -7.96
CA MET A 1 -12.75 5.49 -7.49
C MET A 1 -11.93 6.74 -7.36
N THR A 2 -11.32 6.95 -6.20
CA THR A 2 -10.46 8.10 -5.94
C THR A 2 -9.00 7.68 -5.96
N VAL A 3 -8.07 8.64 -6.01
CA VAL A 3 -6.64 8.33 -6.06
C VAL A 3 -6.21 7.61 -4.77
N GLY A 4 -6.77 7.99 -3.62
CA GLY A 4 -6.60 7.29 -2.35
C GLY A 4 -7.08 5.83 -2.43
N GLN A 5 -8.28 5.59 -2.99
CA GLN A 5 -8.79 4.23 -3.18
C GLN A 5 -7.92 3.39 -4.12
N ASP A 6 -7.38 3.98 -5.18
CA ASP A 6 -6.49 3.29 -6.11
C ASP A 6 -5.12 3.01 -5.47
N LEU A 7 -4.61 3.92 -4.63
CA LEU A 7 -3.40 3.68 -3.84
C LEU A 7 -3.57 2.54 -2.82
N HIS A 8 -4.71 2.45 -2.13
CA HIS A 8 -5.00 1.32 -1.23
C HIS A 8 -5.01 -0.01 -1.98
N LYS A 9 -5.60 -0.06 -3.17
CA LYS A 9 -5.58 -1.27 -4.01
C LYS A 9 -4.15 -1.66 -4.42
N ALA A 10 -3.35 -0.67 -4.83
CA ALA A 10 -1.95 -0.89 -5.18
C ALA A 10 -1.15 -1.41 -3.97
N LEU A 11 -1.33 -0.82 -2.79
CA LEU A 11 -0.72 -1.27 -1.53
C LEU A 11 -1.09 -2.71 -1.20
N ASN A 12 -2.35 -3.09 -1.34
CA ASN A 12 -2.79 -4.48 -1.09
C ASN A 12 -2.14 -5.48 -2.06
N GLY A 13 -2.01 -5.09 -3.34
CA GLY A 13 -1.31 -5.89 -4.34
C GLY A 13 0.18 -6.07 -4.02
N LEU A 14 0.85 -4.99 -3.62
CA LEU A 14 2.26 -5.02 -3.21
C LEU A 14 2.48 -5.85 -1.94
N GLU A 15 1.61 -5.72 -0.93
CA GLU A 15 1.71 -6.51 0.30
C GLU A 15 1.53 -8.00 0.00
N THR A 16 0.57 -8.34 -0.86
CA THR A 16 0.39 -9.72 -1.34
C THR A 16 1.66 -10.23 -2.03
N ALA A 17 2.22 -9.46 -2.95
CA ALA A 17 3.45 -9.82 -3.65
C ALA A 17 4.64 -10.00 -2.69
N ARG A 18 4.78 -9.15 -1.67
CA ARG A 18 5.82 -9.29 -0.63
C ARG A 18 5.69 -10.63 0.09
N VAL A 19 4.51 -10.94 0.60
CA VAL A 19 4.25 -12.19 1.32
C VAL A 19 4.47 -13.41 0.42
N THR A 20 4.08 -13.33 -0.85
CA THR A 20 4.36 -14.39 -1.83
C THR A 20 5.87 -14.61 -2.03
N LEU A 21 6.67 -13.54 -2.14
CA LEU A 21 8.13 -13.64 -2.24
C LEU A 21 8.74 -14.25 -0.96
N GLU A 22 8.26 -13.87 0.22
CA GLU A 22 8.70 -14.48 1.49
C GLU A 22 8.37 -15.97 1.55
N GLY A 23 7.20 -16.38 1.08
CA GLY A 23 6.84 -17.79 0.92
C GLY A 23 7.80 -18.53 -0.01
N PHE A 24 8.09 -17.97 -1.19
CA PHE A 24 9.06 -18.58 -2.11
C PHE A 24 10.46 -18.70 -1.52
N ALA A 25 10.90 -17.73 -0.71
CA ALA A 25 12.18 -17.79 0.00
C ALA A 25 12.23 -18.89 1.06
N GLN A 26 11.09 -19.20 1.68
CA GLN A 26 10.96 -20.27 2.68
C GLN A 26 10.87 -21.66 2.02
N ASP A 27 10.17 -21.77 0.90
CA ASP A 27 9.89 -23.05 0.23
C ASP A 27 11.06 -23.54 -0.65
N THR A 28 11.88 -22.61 -1.17
CA THR A 28 12.98 -22.96 -2.07
C THR A 28 14.16 -23.63 -1.35
N GLN A 29 14.76 -24.63 -2.00
CA GLN A 29 16.02 -25.25 -1.55
C GLN A 29 17.27 -24.59 -2.19
N ASP A 30 17.09 -23.72 -3.19
CA ASP A 30 18.17 -22.97 -3.83
C ASP A 30 18.51 -21.74 -2.99
N LYS A 31 19.73 -21.72 -2.43
CA LYS A 31 20.23 -20.62 -1.60
C LYS A 31 20.31 -19.29 -2.35
N ILE A 32 20.63 -19.30 -3.65
CA ILE A 32 20.70 -18.09 -4.46
C ILE A 32 19.29 -17.53 -4.65
N ALA A 33 18.32 -18.41 -4.93
CA ALA A 33 16.92 -18.01 -5.06
C ALA A 33 16.36 -17.48 -3.73
N GLN A 34 16.69 -18.12 -2.61
CA GLN A 34 16.29 -17.66 -1.28
C GLN A 34 16.75 -16.23 -1.00
N ASP A 35 18.03 -15.91 -1.23
CA ASP A 35 18.57 -14.56 -1.05
C ASP A 35 17.92 -13.56 -2.01
N MET A 36 17.68 -13.97 -3.26
CA MET A 36 17.01 -13.14 -4.27
C MET A 36 15.58 -12.77 -3.83
N TYR A 37 14.78 -13.75 -3.42
CA TYR A 37 13.40 -13.52 -2.98
C TYR A 37 13.32 -12.66 -1.72
N ASN A 38 14.18 -12.92 -0.73
CA ASN A 38 14.27 -12.09 0.48
C ASN A 38 14.64 -10.64 0.15
N LYS A 39 15.61 -10.42 -0.74
CA LYS A 39 15.99 -9.07 -1.20
C LYS A 39 14.83 -8.36 -1.87
N HIS A 40 14.09 -9.05 -2.74
CA HIS A 40 12.95 -8.44 -3.44
C HIS A 40 11.76 -8.19 -2.51
N ALA A 41 11.48 -9.08 -1.56
CA ALA A 41 10.48 -8.83 -0.52
C ALA A 41 10.81 -7.54 0.27
N GLN A 42 12.08 -7.35 0.63
CA GLN A 42 12.52 -6.12 1.31
C GLN A 42 12.36 -4.87 0.44
N GLN A 43 12.64 -4.96 -0.87
CA GLN A 43 12.43 -3.85 -1.79
C GLN A 43 10.94 -3.48 -1.89
N VAL A 44 10.06 -4.48 -1.98
CA VAL A 44 8.60 -4.26 -1.98
C VAL A 44 8.15 -3.64 -0.66
N ALA A 45 8.68 -4.09 0.48
CA ALA A 45 8.38 -3.50 1.79
C ALA A 45 8.74 -2.01 1.86
N ASN A 46 9.88 -1.61 1.28
CA ASN A 46 10.27 -0.21 1.22
C ASN A 46 9.29 0.62 0.38
N VAL A 47 8.89 0.12 -0.80
CA VAL A 47 7.88 0.78 -1.66
C VAL A 47 6.54 0.91 -0.94
N VAL A 48 6.09 -0.14 -0.24
CA VAL A 48 4.86 -0.10 0.56
C VAL A 48 4.92 1.00 1.62
N ASN A 49 6.03 1.12 2.34
CA ASN A 49 6.20 2.14 3.37
C ASN A 49 6.16 3.56 2.79
N GLU A 50 6.82 3.79 1.66
CA GLU A 50 6.80 5.09 0.97
C GLU A 50 5.38 5.46 0.51
N LEU A 51 4.65 4.51 -0.08
CA LEU A 51 3.29 4.74 -0.55
C LEU A 51 2.29 4.92 0.58
N ARG A 52 2.43 4.20 1.71
CA ARG A 52 1.59 4.39 2.91
C ARG A 52 1.66 5.83 3.43
N ASN A 53 2.86 6.42 3.45
CA ASN A 53 3.03 7.83 3.85
C ASN A 53 2.28 8.79 2.90
N ARG A 54 2.14 8.41 1.62
CA ARG A 54 1.46 9.23 0.62
C ARG A 54 -0.07 9.14 0.69
N VAL A 55 -0.62 7.98 1.06
CA VAL A 55 -2.07 7.74 1.12
C VAL A 55 -2.78 8.78 1.99
N ASN A 56 -2.32 8.98 3.23
CA ASN A 56 -2.95 9.91 4.17
C ASN A 56 -3.03 11.34 3.60
N TYR A 57 -1.96 11.79 2.94
CA TYR A 57 -1.93 13.10 2.30
C TYR A 57 -2.93 13.18 1.16
N VAL A 58 -2.94 12.18 0.27
CA VAL A 58 -3.85 12.16 -0.88
C VAL A 58 -5.30 12.15 -0.42
N GLU A 59 -5.67 11.29 0.53
CA GLU A 59 -7.02 11.22 1.08
C GLU A 59 -7.48 12.56 1.69
N SER A 60 -6.59 13.26 2.40
CA SER A 60 -6.91 14.59 2.97
C SER A 60 -7.23 15.65 1.91
N GLN A 61 -6.80 15.44 0.67
CA GLN A 61 -7.04 16.37 -0.42
C GLN A 61 -8.32 16.05 -1.20
N GLU A 62 -8.92 14.89 -0.99
CA GLU A 62 -10.06 14.44 -1.78
C GLU A 62 -11.37 15.13 -1.37
N PRO A 63 -12.25 15.46 -2.34
CA PRO A 63 -13.49 16.18 -2.08
C PRO A 63 -14.35 15.49 -1.03
N GLN A 64 -14.49 14.17 -1.05
CA GLN A 64 -15.38 13.49 -0.09
C GLN A 64 -14.97 13.63 1.38
N PHE A 65 -13.66 13.80 1.66
CA PHE A 65 -13.19 14.10 3.02
C PHE A 65 -13.39 15.57 3.40
N LYS A 66 -13.44 16.47 2.40
CA LYS A 66 -13.73 17.90 2.57
C LYS A 66 -15.22 18.17 2.76
N THR A 67 -16.10 17.43 2.07
CA THR A 67 -17.55 17.66 2.12
C THR A 67 -18.20 17.10 3.38
N GLY A 68 -17.64 16.05 3.99
CA GLY A 68 -18.14 15.50 5.27
C GLY A 68 -18.06 16.48 6.46
N GLN A 69 -17.27 17.56 6.35
CA GLN A 69 -17.27 18.67 7.32
C GLN A 69 -18.35 19.71 7.05
N ASN A 70 -18.89 19.79 5.82
CA ASN A 70 -19.86 20.81 5.42
C ASN A 70 -21.32 20.38 5.60
N GLU A 71 -21.59 19.10 5.86
CA GLU A 71 -22.95 18.57 6.04
C GLU A 71 -23.47 18.66 7.49
N GLN A 72 -22.66 19.14 8.44
CA GLN A 72 -23.09 19.37 9.83
C GLN A 72 -23.66 20.77 10.11
N ASN A 73 -23.84 21.63 9.10
CA ASN A 73 -24.44 22.94 9.31
C ASN A 73 -25.70 23.19 8.44
N PRO A 74 -26.82 22.48 8.69
CA PRO A 74 -28.12 22.91 8.20
C PRO A 74 -28.66 24.03 9.10
N GLN A 75 -28.11 25.24 8.98
CA GLN A 75 -28.74 26.46 9.49
C GLN A 75 -28.05 27.71 8.94
N GLN A 76 -28.60 28.25 7.85
CA GLN A 76 -29.01 29.65 7.69
C GLN A 76 -29.82 29.83 6.40
#